data_AF-A0A2N2SQ47-F1
#
_entry.id   AF-A0A2N2SQ47-F1
#
_cell.length_a   1.000
_cell.length_b   1.000
_cell.length_c   1.000
_cell.angle_alpha   90.00
_cell.angle_beta   90.00
_cell.angle_gamma   90.00
#
_symmetry.space_group_name_H-M   'P 1'
#
loop_
_entity.id
_entity.type
_entity.pdbx_description
1 polymer ?
#
loop_
_entity_poly.entity_id
_entity_poly.type
_entity_poly.pdbx_seq_one_letter_code
_entity_poly.pdbx_strand_id
1 'polypeptide(L)'
;MSIHVALSHVTTYHYDRPINLGPQVVRLRPAPHSRTRILSYSLRVLPEPHFVNWQQDPQSNYLARLVFPEKTTKLRIEVDLVAEMAVINPFDFFLEPYAETIPFKYDASLSHELAPYLLKLPLTPKFKAYLDSIDRSEKRAVDFLVMLNSDLYSHLKYVIRMEPGVQTPEETLESESGSCRDSAWLLVQLMRHLGLAARFVSGYLIQLTADVKSLDGPSGPEEDFTDLHAWCEVYLPGAGWIGLDPTSGLFAGEGHIPLACSPDPTSAAPITGALDECEVSFEHEMKVSRIWEAPRVTKPYTEEQWSEIEQLGHSIDAELVEHDVRLTQGGEPTFVSFDDPDGEEWNTAAMGPNKKRLSADLYHRLRDKYGPEGLVHFGQGKWYPGEQLPRWSLNCYWRKDGQPMWSRRDLVADDSKPGTADDIVAGRFLRGVADRLGLKPEFVFPGYEDVFYYMWRERRLPSNVDPFDARLDDPMERERLMKVFTQGLGKVSGY
;
A
#
# COMPACT_ATOMS: atom_id res chain seq x y z
N MET A 1 -0.14 -8.28 9.28
CA MET A 1 -0.21 -9.09 10.52
C MET A 1 -0.99 -8.28 11.55
N SER A 2 -1.97 -8.90 12.20
CA SER A 2 -2.98 -8.21 13.03
C SER A 2 -2.48 -7.93 14.46
N ILE A 3 -3.01 -6.89 15.11
CA ILE A 3 -2.85 -6.68 16.57
C ILE A 3 -3.94 -7.52 17.24
N HIS A 4 -3.68 -8.19 18.36
CA HIS A 4 -4.75 -8.62 19.27
C HIS A 4 -4.84 -7.67 20.44
N VAL A 5 -6.06 -7.24 20.73
CA VAL A 5 -6.34 -6.32 21.83
C VAL A 5 -7.34 -6.94 22.80
N ALA A 6 -7.09 -6.77 24.09
CA ALA A 6 -8.07 -7.06 25.13
C ALA A 6 -8.80 -5.78 25.51
N LEU A 7 -10.14 -5.81 25.42
CA LEU A 7 -11.03 -4.77 25.88
C LEU A 7 -11.71 -5.25 27.16
N SER A 8 -11.76 -4.38 28.18
CA SER A 8 -12.54 -4.57 29.40
C SER A 8 -13.52 -3.42 29.55
N HIS A 9 -14.80 -3.73 29.75
CA HIS A 9 -15.87 -2.78 30.02
C HIS A 9 -16.52 -3.18 31.34
N VAL A 10 -16.49 -2.28 32.32
CA VAL A 10 -17.22 -2.40 33.58
C VAL A 10 -18.23 -1.27 33.73
N THR A 11 -19.51 -1.60 33.88
CA THR A 11 -20.55 -0.65 34.30
C THR A 11 -21.11 -1.08 35.64
N THR A 12 -21.11 -0.16 36.61
CA THR A 12 -21.63 -0.39 37.95
C THR A 12 -22.70 0.65 38.28
N TYR A 13 -23.90 0.18 38.62
CA TYR A 13 -24.98 0.98 39.17
C TYR A 13 -25.05 0.77 40.68
N HIS A 14 -25.16 1.88 41.41
CA HIS A 14 -25.34 1.93 42.85
C HIS A 14 -26.68 2.58 43.16
N TYR A 15 -27.50 1.85 43.91
CA TYR A 15 -28.82 2.30 44.34
C TYR A 15 -28.75 2.74 45.81
N ASP A 16 -29.44 3.83 46.14
CA ASP A 16 -29.52 4.38 47.50
C ASP A 16 -30.14 3.43 48.53
N ARG A 17 -30.91 2.44 48.06
CA ARG A 17 -31.59 1.43 48.88
C ARG A 17 -31.69 0.08 48.16
N PRO A 18 -31.96 -1.03 48.87
CA PRO A 18 -32.28 -2.30 48.23
C PRO A 18 -33.55 -2.21 47.38
N ILE A 19 -33.42 -2.37 46.06
CA ILE A 19 -34.52 -2.32 45.10
C ILE A 19 -34.77 -3.68 44.46
N ASN A 20 -35.99 -3.89 43.94
CA ASN A 20 -36.22 -4.97 42.99
C ASN A 20 -35.67 -4.55 41.62
N LEU A 21 -34.81 -5.38 41.04
CA LEU A 21 -34.45 -5.29 39.63
C LEU A 21 -35.46 -6.13 38.83
N GLY A 22 -36.28 -5.46 38.03
CA GLY A 22 -37.08 -6.14 37.02
C GLY A 22 -36.18 -6.79 35.95
N PRO A 23 -36.76 -7.45 34.93
CA PRO A 23 -35.98 -8.05 33.86
C PRO A 23 -35.04 -7.03 33.20
N GLN A 24 -33.75 -7.33 33.18
CA GLN A 24 -32.73 -6.53 32.51
C GLN A 24 -32.37 -7.19 31.17
N VAL A 25 -31.93 -6.40 30.21
CA VAL A 25 -31.42 -6.83 28.91
C VAL A 25 -30.08 -6.16 28.69
N VAL A 26 -29.05 -6.98 28.49
CA VAL A 26 -27.69 -6.53 28.18
C VAL A 26 -27.36 -6.90 26.74
N ARG A 27 -26.94 -5.91 25.95
CA ARG A 27 -26.62 -6.02 24.52
C ARG A 27 -25.13 -5.82 24.25
N LEU A 28 -24.27 -6.12 25.22
CA LEU A 28 -22.83 -5.85 25.15
C LEU A 28 -22.01 -6.99 24.53
N ARG A 29 -22.65 -7.89 23.77
CA ARG A 29 -21.97 -8.95 23.03
C ARG A 29 -21.84 -8.53 21.56
N PRO A 30 -20.64 -8.62 20.94
CA PRO A 30 -20.47 -8.31 19.53
C PRO A 30 -21.48 -9.02 18.63
N ALA A 31 -22.07 -8.26 17.71
CA ALA A 31 -23.09 -8.74 16.80
C ALA A 31 -22.52 -9.81 15.86
N PRO A 32 -23.34 -10.78 15.41
CA PRO A 32 -22.86 -11.89 14.56
C PRO A 32 -22.19 -11.45 13.25
N HIS A 33 -22.55 -10.26 12.75
CA HIS A 33 -22.07 -9.70 11.50
C HIS A 33 -20.86 -8.76 11.67
N SER A 34 -20.25 -8.71 12.86
CA SER A 34 -19.02 -7.94 13.07
C SER A 34 -17.93 -8.42 12.12
N ARG A 35 -17.31 -7.49 11.37
CA ARG A 35 -16.19 -7.78 10.48
C ARG A 35 -14.90 -8.02 11.26
N THR A 36 -14.76 -7.38 12.42
CA THR A 36 -13.65 -7.56 13.34
C THR A 36 -13.81 -8.88 14.07
N ARG A 37 -12.81 -9.75 13.96
CA ARG A 37 -12.89 -11.10 14.53
C ARG A 37 -12.71 -11.05 16.04
N ILE A 38 -13.70 -11.58 16.76
CA ILE A 38 -13.69 -11.67 18.22
C ILE A 38 -13.18 -13.07 18.62
N LEU A 39 -12.00 -13.10 19.24
CA LEU A 39 -11.30 -14.33 19.62
C LEU A 39 -11.84 -14.92 20.93
N SER A 40 -12.26 -14.07 21.85
CA SER A 40 -12.90 -14.48 23.10
C SER A 40 -13.86 -13.41 23.61
N TYR A 41 -14.86 -13.83 24.37
CA TYR A 41 -15.86 -12.97 24.99
C TYR A 41 -16.28 -13.57 26.34
N SER A 42 -16.42 -12.72 27.36
CA SER A 42 -17.01 -13.08 28.64
C SER A 42 -17.99 -12.01 29.12
N LEU A 43 -19.02 -12.44 29.84
CA LEU A 43 -19.99 -11.58 30.52
C LEU A 43 -20.08 -12.05 31.97
N ARG A 44 -19.76 -11.16 32.90
CA ARG A 44 -19.98 -11.37 34.33
C ARG A 44 -20.95 -10.35 34.86
N VAL A 45 -21.93 -10.81 35.65
CA VAL A 45 -22.98 -9.96 36.20
C VAL A 45 -23.07 -10.21 37.70
N LEU A 46 -23.19 -9.13 38.48
CA LEU A 46 -23.50 -9.17 39.90
C LEU A 46 -24.76 -8.33 40.17
N PRO A 47 -25.62 -8.74 41.12
CA PRO A 47 -25.40 -9.76 42.14
C PRO A 47 -25.67 -11.20 41.67
N GLU A 48 -25.14 -12.16 42.41
CA GLU A 48 -25.46 -13.60 42.31
C GLU A 48 -26.33 -14.03 43.50
N PRO A 49 -27.22 -15.03 43.34
CA PRO A 49 -27.54 -15.71 42.09
C PRO A 49 -28.46 -14.86 41.20
N HIS A 50 -28.32 -14.98 39.88
CA HIS A 50 -29.25 -14.44 38.91
C HIS A 50 -29.50 -15.46 37.80
N PHE A 51 -30.64 -15.34 37.12
CA PHE A 51 -30.91 -16.15 35.94
C PHE A 51 -30.50 -15.38 34.68
N VAL A 52 -29.80 -16.04 33.76
CA VAL A 52 -29.44 -15.50 32.45
C VAL A 52 -30.02 -16.35 31.34
N ASN A 53 -30.70 -15.71 30.39
CA ASN A 53 -31.19 -16.34 29.16
C ASN A 53 -30.69 -15.57 27.94
N TRP A 54 -29.94 -16.25 27.09
CA TRP A 54 -29.43 -15.66 25.84
C TRP A 54 -30.45 -15.81 24.72
N GLN A 55 -30.72 -14.71 24.04
CA GLN A 55 -31.67 -14.64 22.93
C GLN A 55 -31.10 -13.81 21.79
N GLN A 56 -31.80 -13.81 20.66
CA GLN A 56 -31.60 -12.85 19.59
C GLN A 56 -32.90 -12.08 19.35
N ASP A 57 -32.78 -10.78 19.08
CA ASP A 57 -33.90 -9.97 18.60
C ASP A 57 -34.14 -10.19 17.09
N PRO A 58 -35.20 -9.62 16.49
CA PRO A 58 -35.46 -9.77 15.06
C PRO A 58 -34.33 -9.22 14.16
N GLN A 59 -33.46 -8.37 14.69
CA GLN A 59 -32.27 -7.83 14.01
C GLN A 59 -31.02 -8.69 14.24
N SER A 60 -31.16 -9.85 14.89
CA SER A 60 -30.12 -10.80 15.26
C SER A 60 -29.09 -10.29 16.28
N ASN A 61 -29.40 -9.21 17.00
CA ASN A 61 -28.55 -8.74 18.10
C ASN A 61 -28.63 -9.71 19.28
N TYR A 62 -27.50 -9.98 19.92
CA TYR A 62 -27.46 -10.84 21.10
C TYR A 62 -28.00 -10.12 22.33
N LEU A 63 -28.97 -10.75 23.01
CA LEU A 63 -29.60 -10.25 24.22
C LEU A 63 -29.32 -11.21 25.39
N ALA A 64 -28.59 -10.75 26.41
CA ALA A 64 -28.58 -11.43 27.71
C ALA A 64 -29.74 -10.90 28.55
N ARG A 65 -30.81 -11.68 28.68
CA ARG A 65 -31.93 -11.34 29.57
C ARG A 65 -31.66 -11.85 30.97
N LEU A 66 -31.59 -10.93 31.93
CA LEU A 66 -31.23 -11.20 33.31
C LEU A 66 -32.44 -11.01 34.22
N VAL A 67 -32.63 -11.92 35.17
CA VAL A 67 -33.65 -11.82 36.22
C VAL A 67 -33.01 -12.05 37.57
N PHE A 68 -33.24 -11.13 38.50
CA PHE A 68 -32.68 -11.15 39.84
C PHE A 68 -33.77 -11.55 40.84
N PRO A 69 -33.58 -12.61 41.63
CA PRO A 69 -34.58 -13.07 42.59
C PRO A 69 -34.61 -12.22 43.87
N GLU A 70 -33.51 -11.55 44.20
CA GLU A 70 -33.34 -10.80 45.45
C GLU A 70 -33.17 -9.30 45.20
N LYS A 71 -33.54 -8.50 46.20
CA LYS A 71 -33.30 -7.06 46.17
C LYS A 71 -31.81 -6.77 46.29
N THR A 72 -31.35 -5.73 45.61
CA THR A 72 -29.94 -5.35 45.61
C THR A 72 -29.76 -3.84 45.69
N THR A 73 -28.61 -3.42 46.22
CA THR A 73 -28.12 -2.03 46.20
C THR A 73 -27.11 -1.80 45.08
N LYS A 74 -26.78 -2.84 44.30
CA LYS A 74 -25.75 -2.78 43.27
C LYS A 74 -26.09 -3.69 42.08
N LEU A 75 -25.90 -3.19 40.86
CA LEU A 75 -25.86 -3.97 39.62
C LEU A 75 -24.51 -3.73 38.96
N ARG A 76 -23.73 -4.77 38.71
CA ARG A 76 -22.43 -4.65 38.04
C ARG A 76 -22.37 -5.59 36.86
N ILE A 77 -22.03 -5.04 35.70
CA ILE A 77 -21.90 -5.75 34.43
C ILE A 77 -20.47 -5.57 33.96
N GLU A 78 -19.76 -6.68 33.79
CA GLU A 78 -18.39 -6.73 33.29
C GLU A 78 -18.37 -7.51 31.98
N VAL A 79 -17.74 -6.94 30.97
CA VAL A 79 -17.50 -7.57 29.67
C VAL A 79 -16.02 -7.51 29.37
N ASP A 80 -15.43 -8.67 29.12
CA ASP A 80 -14.07 -8.77 28.59
C ASP A 80 -14.12 -9.43 27.22
N LEU A 81 -13.42 -8.87 26.25
CA LEU A 81 -13.27 -9.46 24.93
C LEU A 81 -11.85 -9.33 24.39
N VAL A 82 -11.48 -10.24 23.50
CA VAL A 82 -10.26 -10.14 22.71
C VAL A 82 -10.63 -9.98 21.25
N ALA A 83 -10.17 -8.91 20.63
CA ALA A 83 -10.42 -8.60 19.22
C ALA A 83 -9.12 -8.68 18.40
N GLU A 84 -9.22 -9.25 17.20
CA GLU A 84 -8.17 -9.22 16.19
C GLU A 84 -8.34 -7.97 15.31
N MET A 85 -7.47 -6.97 15.52
CA MET A 85 -7.45 -5.70 14.80
C MET A 85 -6.71 -5.86 13.47
N ALA A 86 -7.27 -6.68 12.58
CA ALA A 86 -6.85 -6.75 11.20
C ALA A 86 -7.42 -5.53 10.45
N VAL A 87 -6.58 -4.81 9.71
CA VAL A 87 -7.00 -3.62 8.95
C VAL A 87 -8.11 -4.01 7.98
N ILE A 88 -9.22 -3.27 8.04
CA ILE A 88 -10.36 -3.45 7.15
C ILE A 88 -10.38 -2.29 6.16
N ASN A 89 -10.33 -2.59 4.86
CA ASN A 89 -10.65 -1.59 3.85
C ASN A 89 -12.16 -1.34 3.87
N PRO A 90 -12.63 -0.13 4.27
CA PRO A 90 -14.05 0.15 4.34
C PRO A 90 -14.71 0.28 2.96
N PHE A 91 -13.92 0.37 1.88
CA PHE A 91 -14.39 0.47 0.49
C PHE A 91 -14.32 -0.85 -0.29
N ASP A 92 -13.91 -1.94 0.35
CA ASP A 92 -13.76 -3.25 -0.29
C ASP A 92 -15.11 -3.99 -0.40
N PHE A 93 -15.94 -3.53 -1.33
CA PHE A 93 -17.23 -4.12 -1.65
C PHE A 93 -17.62 -3.81 -3.11
N PHE A 94 -18.59 -4.56 -3.63
CA PHE A 94 -19.20 -4.29 -4.94
C PHE A 94 -20.65 -3.86 -4.76
N LEU A 95 -21.12 -3.03 -5.69
CA LEU A 95 -22.52 -2.62 -5.74
C LEU A 95 -23.21 -3.32 -6.90
N GLU A 96 -24.52 -3.54 -6.77
CA GLU A 96 -25.34 -3.88 -7.93
C GLU A 96 -25.30 -2.72 -8.94
N PRO A 97 -25.32 -2.98 -10.27
CA PRO A 97 -25.14 -1.94 -11.29
C PRO A 97 -26.13 -0.77 -11.17
N TYR A 98 -27.37 -1.03 -10.71
CA TYR A 98 -28.39 0.02 -10.54
C TYR A 98 -28.20 0.89 -9.29
N ALA A 99 -27.31 0.49 -8.38
CA ALA A 99 -27.01 1.17 -7.13
C ALA A 99 -25.61 1.80 -7.11
N GLU A 100 -24.86 1.72 -8.21
CA GLU A 100 -23.55 2.38 -8.35
C GLU A 100 -23.64 3.91 -8.26
N THR A 101 -24.80 4.48 -8.60
CA THR A 101 -25.09 5.90 -8.48
C THR A 101 -26.29 6.18 -7.57
N ILE A 102 -26.27 7.34 -6.92
CA ILE A 102 -27.38 7.87 -6.11
C ILE A 102 -28.00 9.04 -6.88
N PRO A 103 -29.34 9.15 -6.92
CA PRO A 103 -30.31 8.28 -6.24
C PRO A 103 -30.61 6.97 -6.99
N PHE A 104 -30.75 5.87 -6.25
CA PHE A 104 -31.30 4.60 -6.76
C PHE A 104 -32.60 4.23 -6.02
N LYS A 105 -33.28 3.18 -6.50
CA LYS A 105 -34.43 2.57 -5.82
C LYS A 105 -34.16 1.10 -5.54
N TYR A 106 -34.50 0.63 -4.34
CA TYR A 106 -34.52 -0.79 -4.04
C TYR A 106 -35.55 -1.50 -4.93
N ASP A 107 -35.26 -2.74 -5.29
CA ASP A 107 -36.28 -3.63 -5.84
C ASP A 107 -37.40 -3.84 -4.80
N ALA A 108 -38.58 -4.26 -5.28
CA ALA A 108 -39.76 -4.34 -4.42
C ALA A 108 -39.64 -5.37 -3.28
N SER A 109 -38.92 -6.48 -3.52
CA SER A 109 -38.73 -7.53 -2.51
C SER A 109 -37.82 -7.05 -1.39
N LEU A 110 -36.65 -6.52 -1.77
CA LEU A 110 -35.69 -5.97 -0.83
C LEU A 110 -36.25 -4.76 -0.09
N SER A 111 -37.02 -3.89 -0.77
CA SER A 111 -37.70 -2.78 -0.13
C SER A 111 -38.70 -3.23 0.94
N HIS A 112 -39.35 -4.38 0.77
CA HIS A 112 -40.26 -4.95 1.76
C HIS A 112 -39.48 -5.42 3.01
N GLU A 113 -38.37 -6.11 2.81
CA GLU A 113 -37.49 -6.57 3.88
C GLU A 113 -36.84 -5.41 4.65
N LEU A 114 -36.49 -4.32 3.94
CA LEU A 114 -35.87 -3.13 4.51
C LEU A 114 -36.87 -2.12 5.10
N ALA A 115 -38.18 -2.39 5.04
CA ALA A 115 -39.22 -1.43 5.42
C ALA A 115 -39.01 -0.78 6.81
N PRO A 116 -38.62 -1.51 7.89
CA PRO A 116 -38.36 -0.89 9.19
C PRO A 116 -37.23 0.15 9.16
N TYR A 117 -36.23 -0.06 8.31
CA TYR A 117 -35.05 0.79 8.17
C TYR A 117 -35.27 2.00 7.26
N LEU A 118 -36.47 2.13 6.68
CA LEU A 118 -36.92 3.26 5.86
C LEU A 118 -37.94 4.15 6.59
N LEU A 119 -38.27 3.83 7.85
CA LEU A 119 -39.23 4.59 8.65
C LEU A 119 -38.71 5.99 8.99
N LYS A 120 -39.43 7.01 8.54
CA LYS A 120 -39.04 8.41 8.67
C LYS A 120 -39.66 9.06 9.89
N LEU A 121 -38.86 9.75 10.68
CA LEU A 121 -39.37 10.79 11.56
C LEU A 121 -39.95 11.96 10.74
N PRO A 122 -40.91 12.73 11.31
CA PRO A 122 -41.45 13.92 10.67
C PRO A 122 -40.36 14.91 10.26
N LEU A 123 -40.59 15.63 9.15
CA LEU A 123 -39.72 16.73 8.74
C LEU A 123 -40.05 17.97 9.57
N THR A 124 -39.11 18.37 10.41
CA THR A 124 -39.12 19.60 11.20
C THR A 124 -38.36 20.72 10.47
N PRO A 125 -38.52 22.01 10.84
CA PRO A 125 -38.02 23.14 10.05
C PRO A 125 -36.51 23.12 9.76
N LYS A 126 -35.65 22.96 10.78
CA LYS A 126 -34.18 22.91 10.59
C LYS A 126 -33.77 21.64 9.87
N PHE A 127 -34.36 20.51 10.24
CA PHE A 127 -34.08 19.25 9.58
C PHE A 127 -34.42 19.26 8.09
N LYS A 128 -35.57 19.84 7.72
CA LYS A 128 -35.96 20.04 6.33
C LYS A 128 -35.00 20.98 5.61
N ALA A 129 -34.62 22.10 6.22
CA ALA A 129 -33.69 23.05 5.61
C ALA A 129 -32.33 22.41 5.31
N TYR A 130 -31.80 21.62 6.24
CA TYR A 130 -30.55 20.90 6.04
C TYR A 130 -30.70 19.80 4.96
N LEU A 131 -31.78 19.00 5.01
CA LEU A 131 -32.07 17.98 3.99
C LEU A 131 -32.24 18.57 2.57
N ASP A 132 -32.79 19.77 2.45
CA ASP A 132 -32.97 20.46 1.17
C ASP A 132 -31.65 21.06 0.64
N SER A 133 -30.65 21.26 1.51
CA SER A 133 -29.32 21.74 1.12
C SER A 133 -28.43 20.66 0.49
N ILE A 134 -28.76 19.38 0.70
CA ILE A 134 -28.01 18.24 0.18
C ILE A 134 -28.22 18.13 -1.34
N ASP A 135 -27.13 18.17 -2.10
CA ASP A 135 -27.14 18.02 -3.55
C ASP A 135 -27.59 16.61 -3.99
N ARG A 136 -28.70 16.54 -4.73
CA ARG A 136 -29.32 15.31 -5.21
C ARG A 136 -29.01 14.98 -6.67
N SER A 137 -28.10 15.72 -7.29
CA SER A 137 -27.63 15.37 -8.64
C SER A 137 -26.87 14.05 -8.62
N GLU A 138 -26.98 13.32 -9.73
CA GLU A 138 -26.44 11.97 -9.85
C GLU A 138 -24.94 11.92 -9.55
N LYS A 139 -24.56 11.03 -8.64
CA LYS A 139 -23.16 10.81 -8.23
C LYS A 139 -22.92 9.35 -7.95
N ARG A 140 -21.66 8.92 -8.01
CA ARG A 140 -21.28 7.60 -7.52
C ARG A 140 -21.69 7.47 -6.06
N ALA A 141 -22.29 6.34 -5.70
CA ALA A 141 -22.87 6.13 -4.38
C ALA A 141 -21.84 6.32 -3.26
N VAL A 142 -20.63 5.77 -3.44
CA VAL A 142 -19.52 5.93 -2.47
C VAL A 142 -19.14 7.40 -2.27
N ASP A 143 -19.00 8.16 -3.37
CA ASP A 143 -18.63 9.57 -3.30
C ASP A 143 -19.73 10.38 -2.59
N PHE A 144 -21.00 10.11 -2.88
CA PHE A 144 -22.13 10.73 -2.18
C PHE A 144 -22.11 10.45 -0.67
N LEU A 145 -21.86 9.20 -0.27
CA LEU A 145 -21.78 8.79 1.12
C LEU A 145 -20.62 9.45 1.86
N VAL A 146 -19.43 9.51 1.25
CA VAL A 146 -18.25 10.20 1.80
C VAL A 146 -18.54 11.67 2.00
N MET A 147 -19.10 12.35 0.98
CA MET A 147 -19.42 13.77 1.08
C MET A 147 -20.46 14.06 2.16
N LEU A 148 -21.55 13.29 2.23
CA LEU A 148 -22.60 13.51 3.23
C LEU A 148 -22.07 13.29 4.66
N ASN A 149 -21.26 12.26 4.87
CA ASN A 149 -20.67 11.98 6.18
C ASN A 149 -19.66 13.06 6.59
N SER A 150 -18.83 13.52 5.65
CA SER A 150 -17.86 14.59 5.88
C SER A 150 -18.51 15.95 6.10
N ASP A 151 -19.61 16.23 5.41
CA ASP A 151 -20.41 17.45 5.61
C ASP A 151 -20.99 17.48 7.02
N LEU A 152 -21.62 16.38 7.45
CA LEU A 152 -22.20 16.29 8.78
C LEU A 152 -21.14 16.41 9.89
N TYR A 153 -19.98 15.76 9.70
CA TYR A 153 -18.82 15.90 10.59
C TYR A 153 -18.35 17.36 10.70
N SER A 154 -18.32 18.09 9.58
CA SER A 154 -17.89 19.50 9.56
C SER A 154 -18.96 20.45 10.11
N HIS A 155 -20.24 20.06 10.03
CA HIS A 155 -21.37 20.87 10.45
C HIS A 155 -21.64 20.79 11.97
N LEU A 156 -21.27 19.68 12.62
CA LEU A 156 -21.60 19.43 14.02
C LEU A 156 -20.38 19.43 14.93
N LYS A 157 -20.49 20.07 16.08
CA LYS A 157 -19.47 19.97 17.14
C LYS A 157 -19.72 18.75 18.02
N TYR A 158 -18.73 17.88 18.12
CA TYR A 158 -18.79 16.74 19.04
C TYR A 158 -18.73 17.21 20.49
N VAL A 159 -19.66 16.74 21.32
CA VAL A 159 -19.70 17.00 22.77
C VAL A 159 -20.05 15.72 23.54
N ILE A 160 -19.44 15.54 24.70
CA ILE A 160 -19.80 14.46 25.63
C ILE A 160 -21.07 14.88 26.36
N ARG A 161 -22.06 13.98 26.40
CA ARG A 161 -23.36 14.24 27.01
C ARG A 161 -23.72 13.19 28.04
N MET A 162 -24.14 13.65 29.21
CA MET A 162 -24.58 12.79 30.32
C MET A 162 -26.10 12.65 30.36
N GLU A 163 -26.86 13.47 29.63
CA GLU A 163 -28.32 13.37 29.62
C GLU A 163 -28.78 12.02 29.01
N PRO A 164 -29.88 11.44 29.50
CA PRO A 164 -30.42 10.23 28.90
C PRO A 164 -31.06 10.51 27.52
N GLY A 165 -31.14 9.48 26.69
CA GLY A 165 -31.81 9.54 25.38
C GLY A 165 -30.93 10.05 24.24
N VAL A 166 -31.53 10.17 23.07
CA VAL A 166 -30.88 10.65 21.83
C VAL A 166 -31.62 11.90 21.39
N GLN A 167 -30.90 12.95 21.01
CA GLN A 167 -31.49 14.14 20.40
C GLN A 167 -32.26 13.78 19.13
N THR A 168 -33.36 14.49 18.91
CA THR A 168 -34.02 14.50 17.62
C THR A 168 -33.14 15.20 16.57
N PRO A 169 -33.32 14.90 15.27
CA PRO A 169 -32.64 15.63 14.19
C PRO A 169 -32.76 17.15 14.28
N GLU A 170 -33.92 17.66 14.76
CA GLU A 170 -34.12 19.10 14.97
C GLU A 170 -33.20 19.63 16.06
N GLU A 171 -33.17 19.01 17.24
CA GLU A 171 -32.35 19.45 18.38
C GLU A 171 -30.85 19.44 18.06
N THR A 172 -30.37 18.41 17.35
CA THR A 172 -28.96 18.33 16.93
C THR A 172 -28.60 19.45 15.94
N LEU A 173 -29.49 19.80 15.02
CA LEU A 173 -29.28 20.88 14.04
C LEU A 173 -29.52 22.28 14.63
N GLU A 174 -30.38 22.41 15.64
CA GLU A 174 -30.58 23.68 16.36
C GLU A 174 -29.37 24.04 17.23
N SER A 175 -28.79 23.04 17.89
CA SER A 175 -27.64 23.22 18.76
C SER A 175 -26.29 23.13 18.04
N GLU A 176 -26.28 22.67 16.77
CA GLU A 176 -25.08 22.41 15.97
C GLU A 176 -24.03 21.58 16.72
N SER A 177 -24.48 20.73 17.64
CA SER A 177 -23.64 19.93 18.50
C SER A 177 -24.35 18.68 19.00
N GLY A 178 -23.58 17.63 19.29
CA GLY A 178 -24.13 16.36 19.76
C GLY A 178 -23.06 15.36 20.16
N SER A 179 -23.51 14.32 20.86
CA SER A 179 -22.71 13.12 21.13
C SER A 179 -22.77 12.14 19.95
N CYS A 180 -21.99 11.06 19.98
CA CYS A 180 -21.95 10.08 18.87
C CYS A 180 -23.33 9.53 18.49
N ARG A 181 -24.17 9.26 19.49
CA ARG A 181 -25.56 8.81 19.28
C ARG A 181 -26.44 9.87 18.60
N ASP A 182 -26.20 11.15 18.84
CA ASP A 182 -27.01 12.23 18.28
C ASP A 182 -26.68 12.39 16.78
N SER A 183 -25.40 12.50 16.44
CA SER A 183 -24.93 12.58 15.05
C SER A 183 -25.27 11.33 14.25
N ALA A 184 -25.11 10.14 14.84
CA ALA A 184 -25.49 8.88 14.20
C ALA A 184 -26.99 8.83 13.86
N TRP A 185 -27.84 9.27 14.79
CA TRP A 185 -29.29 9.26 14.58
C TRP A 185 -29.75 10.28 13.54
N LEU A 186 -29.15 11.48 13.53
CA LEU A 186 -29.37 12.46 12.48
C LEU A 186 -28.98 11.90 11.10
N LEU A 187 -27.81 11.24 10.99
CA LEU A 187 -27.37 10.61 9.74
C LEU A 187 -28.33 9.50 9.28
N VAL A 188 -28.78 8.62 10.19
CA VAL A 188 -29.80 7.60 9.89
C VAL A 188 -31.05 8.23 9.31
N GLN A 189 -31.53 9.32 9.90
CA GLN A 189 -32.73 9.99 9.44
C GLN A 189 -32.54 10.72 8.10
N LEU A 190 -31.37 11.29 7.83
CA LEU A 190 -31.02 11.86 6.53
C LEU A 190 -31.05 10.80 5.43
N MET A 191 -30.37 9.67 5.64
CA MET A 191 -30.33 8.56 4.69
C MET A 191 -31.74 8.07 4.35
N ARG A 192 -32.58 7.88 5.37
CA ARG A 192 -33.98 7.47 5.20
C ARG A 192 -34.77 8.44 4.34
N HIS A 193 -34.63 9.74 4.58
CA HIS A 193 -35.31 10.77 3.78
C HIS A 193 -34.77 10.86 2.35
N LEU A 194 -33.50 10.51 2.13
CA LEU A 194 -32.88 10.37 0.81
C LEU A 194 -33.25 9.05 0.09
N GLY A 195 -34.04 8.20 0.74
CA GLY A 195 -34.53 6.93 0.17
C GLY A 195 -33.59 5.74 0.39
N LEU A 196 -32.61 5.87 1.28
CA LEU A 196 -31.66 4.82 1.63
C LEU A 196 -32.05 4.18 2.98
N ALA A 197 -32.09 2.85 3.03
CA ALA A 197 -32.37 2.12 4.25
C ALA A 197 -31.18 2.28 5.21
N ALA A 198 -31.44 2.75 6.42
CA ALA A 198 -30.39 3.00 7.41
C ALA A 198 -30.79 2.52 8.80
N ARG A 199 -29.79 2.11 9.57
CA ARG A 199 -29.95 1.61 10.94
C ARG A 199 -28.97 2.29 11.90
N PHE A 200 -29.42 2.44 13.14
CA PHE A 200 -28.61 2.91 14.23
C PHE A 200 -27.80 1.75 14.79
N VAL A 201 -26.50 1.97 15.00
CA VAL A 201 -25.60 0.99 15.59
C VAL A 201 -25.07 1.51 16.91
N SER A 202 -25.18 0.70 17.95
CA SER A 202 -24.45 0.87 19.20
C SER A 202 -23.36 -0.20 19.26
N GLY A 203 -22.14 0.20 19.58
CA GLY A 203 -20.99 -0.68 19.56
C GLY A 203 -19.84 -0.23 20.44
N TYR A 204 -18.72 -0.94 20.32
CA TYR A 204 -17.44 -0.46 20.81
C TYR A 204 -16.70 0.24 19.68
N LEU A 205 -16.01 1.32 20.01
CA LEU A 205 -14.95 1.89 19.19
C LEU A 205 -13.61 1.60 19.87
N ILE A 206 -12.71 0.97 19.15
CA ILE A 206 -11.31 0.80 19.55
C ILE A 206 -10.47 1.60 18.56
N GLN A 207 -9.68 2.55 19.06
CA GLN A 207 -8.70 3.25 18.24
C GLN A 207 -7.32 3.05 18.85
N LEU A 208 -6.42 2.51 18.04
CA LEU A 208 -5.04 2.28 18.43
C LEU A 208 -4.16 3.43 17.95
N THR A 209 -3.20 3.83 18.77
CA THR A 209 -2.18 4.79 18.36
C THR A 209 -1.36 4.22 17.21
N ALA A 210 -1.24 4.99 16.13
CA ALA A 210 -0.41 4.62 15.00
C ALA A 210 1.08 4.67 15.40
N ASP A 211 1.87 3.72 14.92
CA ASP A 211 3.33 3.70 15.17
C ASP A 211 4.03 4.90 14.53
N VAL A 212 3.51 5.37 13.40
CA VAL A 212 4.03 6.52 12.64
C VAL A 212 2.89 7.51 12.47
N LYS A 213 3.13 8.77 12.86
CA LYS A 213 2.18 9.85 12.63
C LYS A 213 1.99 10.07 11.14
N SER A 214 0.74 10.26 10.73
CA SER A 214 0.44 10.56 9.33
C SER A 214 1.05 11.92 8.94
N LEU A 215 1.65 11.98 7.75
CA LEU A 215 2.23 13.22 7.20
C LEU A 215 1.14 14.14 6.64
N ASP A 216 0.12 13.56 5.99
CA ASP A 216 -0.90 14.28 5.21
C ASP A 216 -2.34 14.02 5.70
N GLY A 217 -2.52 13.45 6.90
CA GLY A 217 -3.83 13.13 7.46
C GLY A 217 -3.89 13.14 8.99
N PRO A 218 -5.07 12.92 9.60
CA PRO A 218 -5.20 12.87 11.05
C PRO A 218 -4.35 11.72 11.61
N SER A 219 -3.54 12.00 12.64
CA SER A 219 -2.57 11.05 13.20
C SER A 219 -3.21 9.97 14.12
N GLY A 220 -4.54 9.83 14.13
CA GLY A 220 -5.24 8.98 15.07
C GLY A 220 -5.13 9.48 16.52
N PRO A 221 -5.47 8.65 17.52
CA PRO A 221 -5.37 9.05 18.93
C PRO A 221 -3.93 9.03 19.43
N GLU A 222 -3.64 9.85 20.45
CA GLU A 222 -2.32 9.88 21.11
C GLU A 222 -2.04 8.62 21.91
N GLU A 223 -3.07 8.01 22.48
CA GLU A 223 -3.01 6.76 23.26
C GLU A 223 -4.07 5.77 22.75
N ASP A 224 -3.83 4.48 22.96
CA ASP A 224 -4.84 3.47 22.69
C ASP A 224 -6.05 3.74 23.57
N PHE A 225 -7.22 3.87 22.96
CA PHE A 225 -8.43 4.12 23.71
C PHE A 225 -9.60 3.30 23.17
N THR A 226 -10.59 3.14 24.05
CA THR A 226 -11.85 2.51 23.70
C THR A 226 -12.98 3.14 24.46
N ASP A 227 -14.14 3.22 23.81
CA ASP A 227 -15.39 3.69 24.42
C ASP A 227 -16.59 2.96 23.81
N LEU A 228 -17.74 3.06 24.47
CA LEU A 228 -19.02 2.83 23.82
C LEU A 228 -19.24 3.92 22.77
N HIS A 229 -19.67 3.50 21.60
CA HIS A 229 -19.84 4.40 20.47
C HIS A 229 -21.13 4.10 19.70
N ALA A 230 -21.54 5.05 18.88
CA ALA A 230 -22.66 4.89 17.98
C ALA A 230 -22.37 5.47 16.61
N TRP A 231 -22.86 4.79 15.58
CA TRP A 231 -22.70 5.18 14.18
C TRP A 231 -23.93 4.78 13.35
N CYS A 232 -23.95 5.21 12.08
CA CYS A 232 -25.00 4.88 11.13
C CYS A 232 -24.53 3.73 10.24
N GLU A 233 -25.39 2.78 9.94
CA GLU A 233 -25.16 1.84 8.82
C GLU A 233 -26.22 2.03 7.75
N VAL A 234 -25.80 2.07 6.49
CA VAL A 234 -26.67 2.16 5.31
C VAL A 234 -26.63 0.84 4.54
N TYR A 235 -27.78 0.36 4.08
CA TYR A 235 -27.85 -0.84 3.25
C TYR A 235 -27.62 -0.46 1.78
N LEU A 236 -26.66 -1.09 1.14
CA LEU A 236 -26.36 -0.91 -0.27
C LEU A 236 -26.48 -2.26 -1.00
N PRO A 237 -27.31 -2.37 -2.06
CA PRO A 237 -27.40 -3.61 -2.85
C PRO A 237 -26.02 -4.04 -3.37
N GLY A 238 -25.67 -5.32 -3.18
CA GLY A 238 -24.36 -5.88 -3.49
C GLY A 238 -23.36 -5.82 -2.33
N ALA A 239 -23.36 -4.74 -1.54
CA ALA A 239 -22.40 -4.53 -0.45
C ALA A 239 -22.94 -4.90 0.94
N GLY A 240 -24.27 -4.86 1.13
CA GLY A 240 -24.91 -5.07 2.42
C GLY A 240 -24.88 -3.82 3.30
N TRP A 241 -24.78 -4.01 4.62
CA TRP A 241 -24.72 -2.91 5.59
C TRP A 241 -23.31 -2.31 5.66
N ILE A 242 -23.18 -1.02 5.34
CA ILE A 242 -21.92 -0.28 5.36
C ILE A 242 -21.99 0.81 6.44
N GLY A 243 -21.00 0.85 7.32
CA GLY A 243 -20.94 1.78 8.44
C GLY A 243 -20.32 3.12 8.09
N LEU A 244 -20.93 4.21 8.57
CA LEU A 244 -20.48 5.59 8.48
C LEU A 244 -20.50 6.21 9.87
N ASP A 245 -19.38 6.77 10.27
CA ASP A 245 -19.23 7.44 11.55
C ASP A 245 -19.20 8.96 11.34
N PRO A 246 -20.30 9.67 11.64
CA PRO A 246 -20.38 11.11 11.46
C PRO A 246 -19.58 11.90 12.50
N THR A 247 -19.04 11.24 13.54
CA THR A 247 -18.17 11.91 14.53
C THR A 247 -16.73 12.02 14.08
N SER A 248 -16.30 11.18 13.14
CA SER A 248 -14.97 11.24 12.52
C SER A 248 -15.02 11.67 11.05
N GLY A 249 -16.20 11.64 10.42
CA GLY A 249 -16.36 11.85 8.98
C GLY A 249 -15.87 10.67 8.14
N LEU A 250 -15.51 9.54 8.78
CA LEU A 250 -14.95 8.36 8.13
C LEU A 250 -15.96 7.21 8.05
N PHE A 251 -15.67 6.25 7.19
CA PHE A 251 -16.38 4.97 7.19
C PHE A 251 -15.92 4.13 8.39
N ALA A 252 -16.79 3.27 8.88
CA ALA A 252 -16.50 2.36 9.98
C ALA A 252 -15.41 1.35 9.56
N GLY A 253 -14.35 1.26 10.35
CA GLY A 253 -13.20 0.38 10.14
C GLY A 253 -13.16 -0.78 11.14
N GLU A 254 -11.99 -1.39 11.30
CA GLU A 254 -11.78 -2.51 12.24
C GLU A 254 -11.99 -2.15 13.71
N GLY A 255 -11.88 -0.85 14.04
CA GLY A 255 -12.16 -0.30 15.35
C GLY A 255 -13.64 -0.34 15.74
N HIS A 256 -14.55 -0.38 14.77
CA HIS A 256 -15.99 -0.29 14.99
C HIS A 256 -16.58 -1.69 15.15
N ILE A 257 -16.75 -2.13 16.40
CA ILE A 257 -17.29 -3.45 16.74
C ILE A 257 -18.78 -3.32 17.06
N PRO A 258 -19.70 -3.66 16.15
CA PRO A 258 -21.14 -3.55 16.40
C PRO A 258 -21.55 -4.48 17.53
N LEU A 259 -22.40 -3.99 18.43
CA LEU A 259 -22.98 -4.76 19.52
C LEU A 259 -24.50 -4.96 19.29
N ALA A 260 -25.21 -3.86 19.00
CA ALA A 260 -26.62 -3.87 18.66
C ALA A 260 -26.93 -2.91 17.51
N CYS A 261 -27.56 -3.43 16.45
CA CYS A 261 -27.96 -2.69 15.26
C CYS A 261 -29.49 -2.72 15.13
N SER A 262 -30.13 -1.56 15.08
CA SER A 262 -31.59 -1.45 15.13
C SER A 262 -32.12 -0.31 14.25
N PRO A 263 -33.35 -0.40 13.72
CA PRO A 263 -34.02 0.75 13.13
C PRO A 263 -34.14 1.94 14.09
N ASP A 264 -34.34 1.69 15.39
CA ASP A 264 -34.54 2.73 16.39
C ASP A 264 -33.46 2.68 17.49
N PRO A 265 -32.95 3.83 17.97
CA PRO A 265 -31.87 3.88 18.96
C PRO A 265 -32.25 3.23 20.30
N THR A 266 -33.52 3.32 20.69
CA THR A 266 -34.03 2.77 21.96
C THR A 266 -33.86 1.25 22.03
N SER A 267 -34.00 0.56 20.90
CA SER A 267 -33.81 -0.90 20.80
C SER A 267 -32.33 -1.30 20.71
N ALA A 268 -31.43 -0.36 20.45
CA ALA A 268 -29.97 -0.55 20.46
C ALA A 268 -29.30 -0.14 21.78
N ALA A 269 -30.07 0.32 22.78
CA ALA A 269 -29.52 0.73 24.07
C ALA A 269 -28.73 -0.42 24.74
N PRO A 270 -27.47 -0.18 25.19
CA PRO A 270 -26.58 -1.24 25.68
C PRO A 270 -27.14 -2.04 26.86
N ILE A 271 -27.80 -1.36 27.79
CA ILE A 271 -28.44 -1.95 28.98
C ILE A 271 -29.82 -1.30 29.13
N THR A 272 -30.85 -2.14 29.25
CA THR A 272 -32.24 -1.68 29.46
C THR A 272 -32.95 -2.60 30.44
N GLY A 273 -33.78 -2.06 31.32
CA GLY A 273 -34.64 -2.88 32.17
C GLY A 273 -35.48 -2.04 33.11
N ALA A 274 -36.39 -2.72 33.82
CA ALA A 274 -37.24 -2.09 34.82
C ALA A 274 -36.55 -2.11 36.19
N LEU A 275 -36.74 -1.05 36.98
CA LEU A 275 -36.32 -0.98 38.38
C LEU A 275 -37.40 -0.27 39.20
N ASP A 276 -37.43 -0.53 40.50
CA ASP A 276 -38.22 0.28 41.44
C ASP A 276 -37.70 1.73 41.43
N GLU A 277 -38.56 2.70 41.73
CA GLU A 277 -38.17 4.10 41.91
C GLU A 277 -37.05 4.20 42.96
N CYS A 278 -35.91 4.80 42.60
CA CYS A 278 -34.74 4.96 43.46
C CYS A 278 -33.81 6.05 42.93
N GLU A 279 -32.89 6.49 43.79
CA GLU A 279 -31.77 7.32 43.37
C GLU A 279 -30.63 6.41 42.92
N VAL A 280 -30.08 6.68 41.73
CA VAL A 280 -29.01 5.88 41.13
C VAL A 280 -27.78 6.74 40.89
N SER A 281 -26.63 6.24 41.33
CA SER A 281 -25.33 6.67 40.83
C SER A 281 -24.75 5.57 39.97
N PHE A 282 -23.97 5.94 38.95
CA PHE A 282 -23.33 4.94 38.10
C PHE A 282 -21.87 5.30 37.82
N GLU A 283 -21.08 4.26 37.68
CA GLU A 283 -19.67 4.30 37.30
C GLU A 283 -19.50 3.47 36.03
N HIS A 284 -18.70 3.99 35.11
CA HIS A 284 -18.37 3.32 33.86
C HIS A 284 -16.86 3.42 33.63
N GLU A 285 -16.25 2.28 33.36
CA GLU A 285 -14.81 2.16 33.12
C GLU A 285 -14.59 1.27 31.89
N MET A 286 -13.80 1.76 30.95
CA MET A 286 -13.36 1.00 29.79
C MET A 286 -11.85 1.09 29.62
N LYS A 287 -11.23 -0.04 29.26
CA LYS A 287 -9.80 -0.17 29.02
C LYS A 287 -9.54 -1.02 27.80
N VAL A 288 -8.50 -0.66 27.05
CA VAL A 288 -7.95 -1.47 25.98
C VAL A 288 -6.47 -1.69 26.24
N SER A 289 -5.97 -2.88 25.93
CA SER A 289 -4.55 -3.22 26.00
C SER A 289 -4.17 -4.12 24.84
N ARG A 290 -2.97 -3.93 24.30
CA ARG A 290 -2.43 -4.79 23.25
C ARG A 290 -1.82 -6.03 23.90
N ILE A 291 -2.38 -7.20 23.61
CA ILE A 291 -1.94 -8.47 24.21
C ILE A 291 -1.07 -9.30 23.28
N TRP A 292 -1.13 -9.02 21.97
CA TRP A 292 -0.26 -9.63 20.99
C TRP A 292 -0.05 -8.69 19.80
N GLU A 293 1.20 -8.55 19.38
CA GLU A 293 1.58 -7.85 18.16
C GLU A 293 2.57 -8.72 17.38
N ALA A 294 2.26 -8.98 16.12
CA ALA A 294 3.29 -9.51 15.24
C ALA A 294 4.41 -8.47 15.02
N PRO A 295 5.67 -8.89 14.85
CA PRO A 295 6.80 -7.99 14.58
C PRO A 295 6.57 -7.14 13.33
N ARG A 296 6.94 -5.85 13.38
CA ARG A 296 6.72 -4.89 12.29
C ARG A 296 7.96 -4.04 12.07
N VAL A 297 8.20 -3.66 10.82
CA VAL A 297 9.30 -2.77 10.43
C VAL A 297 9.18 -1.34 10.96
N THR A 298 8.03 -0.99 11.55
CA THR A 298 7.72 0.36 12.08
C THR A 298 8.20 0.58 13.51
N LYS A 299 8.62 -0.47 14.22
CA LYS A 299 9.19 -0.39 15.57
C LYS A 299 10.52 -1.15 15.63
N PRO A 300 11.48 -0.71 16.47
CA PRO A 300 12.64 -1.54 16.75
C PRO A 300 12.20 -2.87 17.38
N TYR A 301 12.93 -3.93 17.07
CA TYR A 301 12.77 -5.20 17.78
C TYR A 301 13.06 -4.98 19.27
N THR A 302 12.31 -5.67 20.12
CA THR A 302 12.66 -5.76 21.54
C THR A 302 14.00 -6.47 21.71
N GLU A 303 14.69 -6.23 22.83
CA GLU A 303 15.96 -6.92 23.15
C GLU A 303 15.81 -8.44 23.11
N GLU A 304 14.67 -8.96 23.55
CA GLU A 304 14.35 -10.40 23.51
C GLU A 304 14.24 -10.90 22.06
N GLN A 305 13.47 -10.21 21.21
CA GLN A 305 13.37 -10.54 19.78
C GLN A 305 14.72 -10.44 19.06
N TRP A 306 15.53 -9.43 19.39
CA TRP A 306 16.86 -9.27 18.81
C TRP A 306 17.77 -10.43 19.20
N SER A 307 17.77 -10.81 20.47
CA SER A 307 18.52 -11.98 20.96
C SER A 307 18.10 -13.28 20.26
N GLU A 308 16.80 -13.48 20.00
CA GLU A 308 16.32 -14.66 19.26
C GLU A 308 16.82 -14.66 17.81
N ILE A 309 16.78 -13.51 17.13
CA ILE A 309 17.28 -13.34 15.76
C ILE A 309 18.79 -13.64 15.70
N GLU A 310 19.58 -13.11 16.63
CA GLU A 310 21.02 -13.36 16.69
C GLU A 310 21.33 -14.83 16.97
N GLN A 311 20.62 -15.47 17.91
CA GLN A 311 20.79 -16.90 18.19
C GLN A 311 20.48 -17.76 16.96
N LEU A 312 19.40 -17.43 16.23
CA LEU A 312 19.08 -18.09 14.97
C LEU A 312 20.18 -17.88 13.94
N GLY A 313 20.69 -16.65 13.80
CA GLY A 313 21.82 -16.32 12.91
C GLY A 313 23.04 -17.17 13.21
N HIS A 314 23.43 -17.29 14.49
CA HIS A 314 24.55 -18.13 14.91
C HIS A 314 24.33 -19.62 14.62
N SER A 315 23.09 -20.11 14.75
CA SER A 315 22.77 -21.50 14.41
C SER A 315 22.90 -21.77 12.90
N ILE A 316 22.41 -20.83 12.07
CA ILE A 316 22.52 -20.92 10.61
C ILE A 316 24.00 -20.84 10.19
N ASP A 317 24.78 -19.94 10.76
CA ASP A 317 26.22 -19.83 10.47
C ASP A 317 26.95 -21.14 10.79
N ALA A 318 26.63 -21.77 11.92
CA ALA A 318 27.21 -23.06 12.29
C ALA A 318 26.86 -24.16 11.27
N GLU A 319 25.61 -24.24 10.83
CA GLU A 319 25.16 -25.19 9.81
C GLU A 319 25.83 -24.94 8.44
N LEU A 320 25.96 -23.68 8.03
CA LEU A 320 26.61 -23.32 6.77
C LEU A 320 28.09 -23.74 6.77
N VAL A 321 28.79 -23.56 7.90
CA VAL A 321 30.17 -24.00 8.06
C VAL A 321 30.28 -25.53 8.07
N GLU A 322 29.39 -26.23 8.78
CA GLU A 322 29.36 -27.70 8.85
C GLU A 322 29.17 -28.32 7.45
N HIS A 323 28.34 -27.70 6.62
CA HIS A 323 28.02 -28.18 5.27
C HIS A 323 28.90 -27.62 4.15
N ASP A 324 29.97 -26.88 4.49
CA ASP A 324 30.90 -26.22 3.54
C ASP A 324 30.17 -25.34 2.50
N VAL A 325 29.09 -24.68 2.90
CA VAL A 325 28.33 -23.77 2.05
C VAL A 325 29.05 -22.43 1.98
N ARG A 326 29.75 -22.20 0.87
CA ARG A 326 30.53 -20.97 0.63
C ARG A 326 29.79 -20.00 -0.26
N LEU A 327 29.80 -18.73 0.12
CA LEU A 327 29.31 -17.64 -0.72
C LEU A 327 30.39 -17.26 -1.74
N THR A 328 30.06 -17.23 -3.04
CA THR A 328 30.92 -16.64 -4.08
C THR A 328 30.23 -15.43 -4.67
N GLN A 329 30.89 -14.27 -4.63
CA GLN A 329 30.43 -13.06 -5.31
C GLN A 329 30.56 -13.24 -6.83
N GLY A 330 29.51 -12.94 -7.59
CA GLY A 330 29.43 -13.14 -9.05
C GLY A 330 30.50 -12.37 -9.85
N GLY A 331 30.87 -12.92 -11.02
CA GLY A 331 32.09 -12.56 -11.77
C GLY A 331 32.02 -11.37 -12.73
N GLU A 332 30.91 -10.61 -12.78
CA GLU A 332 30.76 -9.45 -13.68
C GLU A 332 30.42 -8.18 -12.87
N PRO A 333 31.37 -7.61 -12.09
CA PRO A 333 31.14 -6.34 -11.41
C PRO A 333 30.96 -5.21 -12.43
N THR A 334 29.89 -4.42 -12.28
CA THR A 334 29.62 -3.25 -13.11
C THR A 334 30.32 -2.02 -12.52
N PHE A 335 31.02 -1.26 -13.35
CA PHE A 335 31.57 0.04 -12.98
C PHE A 335 30.53 1.14 -13.27
N VAL A 336 30.27 1.98 -12.26
CA VAL A 336 29.47 3.20 -12.36
C VAL A 336 30.35 4.38 -11.95
N SER A 337 30.33 5.46 -12.72
CA SER A 337 31.12 6.65 -12.42
C SER A 337 30.64 7.31 -11.13
N PHE A 338 31.55 7.72 -10.26
CA PHE A 338 31.21 8.52 -9.07
C PHE A 338 30.78 9.95 -9.44
N ASP A 339 31.36 10.51 -10.50
CA ASP A 339 31.13 11.89 -10.91
C ASP A 339 29.77 12.09 -11.61
N ASP A 340 29.16 11.00 -12.09
CA ASP A 340 27.88 11.01 -12.81
C ASP A 340 27.19 9.63 -12.69
N PRO A 341 26.71 9.24 -11.50
CA PRO A 341 26.13 7.91 -11.29
C PRO A 341 24.78 7.73 -11.98
N ASP A 342 24.03 8.82 -12.17
CA ASP A 342 22.70 8.83 -12.79
C ASP A 342 22.73 9.05 -14.31
N GLY A 343 23.92 9.28 -14.89
CA GLY A 343 24.10 9.50 -16.32
C GLY A 343 23.57 8.35 -17.17
N GLU A 344 23.02 8.69 -18.35
CA GLU A 344 22.44 7.71 -19.27
C GLU A 344 23.45 6.61 -19.64
N GLU A 345 24.73 6.95 -19.81
CA GLU A 345 25.78 5.97 -20.19
C GLU A 345 26.05 4.87 -19.13
N TRP A 346 25.58 5.04 -17.90
CA TRP A 346 25.73 4.06 -16.80
C TRP A 346 24.44 3.29 -16.51
N ASN A 347 23.28 3.85 -16.88
CA ASN A 347 21.97 3.30 -16.56
C ASN A 347 21.25 2.71 -17.77
N THR A 348 21.13 3.47 -18.86
CA THR A 348 20.21 3.17 -19.96
C THR A 348 20.89 3.07 -21.33
N ALA A 349 21.84 3.96 -21.63
CA ALA A 349 22.54 4.01 -22.90
C ALA A 349 23.69 2.98 -22.97
N ALA A 350 23.81 2.31 -24.12
CA ALA A 350 24.85 1.31 -24.34
C ALA A 350 26.26 1.93 -24.32
N MET A 351 26.38 3.13 -24.90
CA MET A 351 27.62 3.88 -25.08
C MET A 351 27.45 5.31 -24.59
N GLY A 352 28.57 5.98 -24.32
CA GLY A 352 28.59 7.39 -23.96
C GLY A 352 29.99 7.97 -24.11
N PRO A 353 30.13 9.30 -23.97
CA PRO A 353 31.38 10.00 -24.22
C PRO A 353 32.49 9.61 -23.24
N ASN A 354 32.17 9.15 -22.02
CA ASN A 354 33.20 8.83 -21.02
C ASN A 354 33.42 7.32 -20.85
N LYS A 355 32.42 6.49 -21.14
CA LYS A 355 32.45 5.04 -20.88
C LYS A 355 33.71 4.36 -21.40
N LYS A 356 34.11 4.60 -22.65
CA LYS A 356 35.33 4.01 -23.25
C LYS A 356 36.61 4.55 -22.61
N ARG A 357 36.70 5.87 -22.39
CA ARG A 357 37.86 6.54 -21.80
C ARG A 357 38.11 6.09 -20.36
N LEU A 358 37.08 6.08 -19.53
CA LEU A 358 37.16 5.64 -18.14
C LEU A 358 37.47 4.15 -18.02
N SER A 359 36.90 3.34 -18.92
CA SER A 359 37.21 1.90 -18.96
C SER A 359 38.65 1.62 -19.38
N ALA A 360 39.21 2.41 -20.31
CA ALA A 360 40.62 2.32 -20.68
C ALA A 360 41.54 2.71 -19.52
N ASP A 361 41.24 3.80 -18.80
CA ASP A 361 42.00 4.21 -17.61
C ASP A 361 41.97 3.11 -16.52
N LEU A 362 40.77 2.61 -16.19
CA LEU A 362 40.60 1.50 -15.25
C LEU A 362 41.39 0.26 -15.70
N TYR A 363 41.28 -0.11 -16.98
CA TYR A 363 42.04 -1.22 -17.56
C TYR A 363 43.55 -1.04 -17.38
N HIS A 364 44.10 0.13 -17.71
CA HIS A 364 45.54 0.38 -17.59
C HIS A 364 46.00 0.27 -16.14
N ARG A 365 45.24 0.80 -15.17
CA ARG A 365 45.55 0.67 -13.74
C ARG A 365 45.51 -0.78 -13.27
N LEU A 366 44.49 -1.55 -13.70
CA LEU A 366 44.37 -2.97 -13.36
C LEU A 366 45.51 -3.78 -13.98
N ARG A 367 45.83 -3.55 -15.25
CA ARG A 367 46.96 -4.18 -15.95
C ARG A 367 48.26 -3.87 -15.22
N ASP A 368 48.55 -2.61 -14.92
CA ASP A 368 49.81 -2.21 -14.30
C ASP A 368 50.00 -2.83 -12.90
N LYS A 369 48.88 -3.08 -12.20
CA LYS A 369 48.88 -3.75 -10.89
C LYS A 369 48.99 -5.28 -10.99
N TYR A 370 48.22 -5.92 -11.87
CA TYR A 370 48.04 -7.37 -11.85
C TYR A 370 48.76 -8.13 -12.97
N GLY A 371 48.99 -7.49 -14.12
CA GLY A 371 49.61 -8.09 -15.30
C GLY A 371 50.48 -7.09 -16.07
N PRO A 372 51.51 -6.49 -15.45
CA PRO A 372 52.30 -5.42 -16.07
C PRO A 372 53.07 -5.89 -17.33
N GLU A 373 53.42 -7.18 -17.40
CA GLU A 373 54.06 -7.81 -18.57
C GLU A 373 53.10 -8.72 -19.35
N GLY A 374 51.79 -8.51 -19.16
CA GLY A 374 50.72 -9.21 -19.86
C GLY A 374 50.58 -8.79 -21.32
N LEU A 375 50.00 -9.68 -22.11
CA LEU A 375 49.56 -9.40 -23.48
C LEU A 375 48.27 -8.60 -23.45
N VAL A 376 48.32 -7.39 -24.03
CA VAL A 376 47.18 -6.51 -24.22
C VAL A 376 46.42 -6.92 -25.49
N HIS A 377 45.11 -7.09 -25.40
CA HIS A 377 44.25 -7.37 -26.55
C HIS A 377 42.98 -6.52 -26.49
N PHE A 378 42.92 -5.53 -27.37
CA PHE A 378 41.75 -4.68 -27.58
C PHE A 378 41.02 -5.14 -28.82
N GLY A 379 39.74 -5.48 -28.66
CA GLY A 379 38.98 -6.08 -29.74
C GLY A 379 37.49 -5.87 -29.59
N GLN A 380 36.76 -6.59 -30.44
CA GLN A 380 35.31 -6.62 -30.41
C GLN A 380 34.82 -7.43 -29.21
N GLY A 381 33.87 -6.86 -28.48
CA GLY A 381 33.07 -7.52 -27.46
C GLY A 381 31.80 -8.13 -28.06
N LYS A 382 30.80 -8.33 -27.20
CA LYS A 382 29.50 -8.91 -27.59
C LYS A 382 28.79 -8.04 -28.64
N TRP A 383 28.13 -8.70 -29.59
CA TRP A 383 27.21 -8.08 -30.54
C TRP A 383 25.79 -8.23 -30.03
N TYR A 384 25.08 -7.13 -29.92
CA TYR A 384 23.68 -7.12 -29.53
C TYR A 384 22.79 -6.85 -30.74
N PRO A 385 21.66 -7.57 -30.89
CA PRO A 385 20.69 -7.26 -31.95
C PRO A 385 20.25 -5.80 -31.86
N GLY A 386 20.34 -5.08 -32.99
CA GLY A 386 19.95 -3.67 -33.08
C GLY A 386 21.08 -2.66 -32.89
N GLU A 387 22.24 -3.06 -32.34
CA GLU A 387 23.44 -2.22 -32.30
C GLU A 387 24.16 -2.28 -33.66
N GLN A 388 24.61 -1.14 -34.18
CA GLN A 388 25.28 -1.06 -35.49
C GLN A 388 26.71 -1.57 -35.48
N LEU A 389 27.38 -1.46 -34.33
CA LEU A 389 28.76 -1.88 -34.13
C LEU A 389 28.83 -2.82 -32.92
N PRO A 390 29.81 -3.76 -32.92
CA PRO A 390 30.19 -4.47 -31.71
C PRO A 390 30.40 -3.54 -30.54
N ARG A 391 30.09 -4.00 -29.32
CA ARG A 391 30.73 -3.42 -28.13
C ARG A 391 32.23 -3.68 -28.19
N TRP A 392 33.00 -3.00 -27.34
CA TRP A 392 34.45 -3.20 -27.25
C TRP A 392 34.80 -4.05 -26.02
N SER A 393 35.95 -4.72 -26.08
CA SER A 393 36.49 -5.51 -24.98
C SER A 393 37.98 -5.21 -24.80
N LEU A 394 38.38 -4.90 -23.57
CA LEU A 394 39.76 -4.61 -23.18
C LEU A 394 40.30 -5.76 -22.34
N ASN A 395 41.14 -6.60 -22.93
CA ASN A 395 41.63 -7.82 -22.29
C ASN A 395 43.10 -7.70 -21.93
N CYS A 396 43.48 -8.28 -20.79
CA CYS A 396 44.86 -8.47 -20.38
C CYS A 396 45.06 -9.95 -20.07
N TYR A 397 45.98 -10.59 -20.77
CA TYR A 397 46.35 -11.97 -20.52
C TYR A 397 47.74 -12.01 -19.92
N TRP A 398 47.90 -12.64 -18.75
CA TRP A 398 49.19 -12.81 -18.10
C TRP A 398 49.36 -14.25 -17.65
N ARG A 399 50.62 -14.65 -17.43
CA ARG A 399 50.94 -15.99 -16.97
C ARG A 399 50.96 -16.02 -15.45
N LYS A 400 50.39 -17.08 -14.88
CA LYS A 400 50.44 -17.33 -13.42
C LYS A 400 51.85 -17.62 -12.91
N ASP A 401 52.77 -18.01 -13.79
CA ASP A 401 54.17 -18.26 -13.47
C ASP A 401 55.05 -16.99 -13.47
N GLY A 402 54.45 -15.81 -13.73
CA GLY A 402 55.15 -14.52 -13.70
C GLY A 402 56.08 -14.25 -14.88
N GLN A 403 56.16 -15.14 -15.88
CA GLN A 403 56.98 -14.90 -17.08
C GLN A 403 56.31 -13.85 -17.99
N PRO A 404 57.09 -12.97 -18.65
CA PRO A 404 56.56 -11.96 -19.55
C PRO A 404 55.89 -12.60 -20.77
N MET A 405 54.67 -12.15 -21.10
CA MET A 405 54.03 -12.46 -22.39
C MET A 405 54.35 -11.41 -23.45
N TRP A 406 54.56 -10.16 -23.03
CA TRP A 406 54.89 -9.06 -23.91
C TRP A 406 55.88 -8.09 -23.26
N SER A 407 57.05 -7.92 -23.86
CA SER A 407 58.16 -7.12 -23.30
C SER A 407 58.25 -5.69 -23.87
N ARG A 408 57.59 -5.42 -25.00
CA ARG A 408 57.70 -4.13 -25.73
C ARG A 408 56.49 -3.23 -25.51
N ARG A 409 56.38 -2.66 -24.31
CA ARG A 409 55.23 -1.80 -23.94
C ARG A 409 55.07 -0.56 -24.82
N ASP A 410 56.17 -0.06 -25.35
CA ASP A 410 56.21 1.07 -26.29
C ASP A 410 55.45 0.81 -27.60
N LEU A 411 55.16 -0.45 -27.93
CA LEU A 411 54.42 -0.85 -29.12
C LEU A 411 52.91 -1.02 -28.89
N VAL A 412 52.44 -0.86 -27.65
CA VAL A 412 51.00 -0.92 -27.34
C VAL A 412 50.37 0.44 -27.61
N ALA A 413 49.34 0.48 -28.45
CA ALA A 413 48.63 1.71 -28.76
C ALA A 413 47.89 2.26 -27.52
N ASP A 414 47.91 3.59 -27.39
CA ASP A 414 47.19 4.34 -26.36
C ASP A 414 45.97 4.99 -27.01
N ASP A 415 44.78 4.44 -26.74
CA ASP A 415 43.52 4.87 -27.36
C ASP A 415 43.07 6.28 -26.90
N SER A 416 43.77 6.87 -25.92
CA SER A 416 43.58 8.28 -25.55
C SER A 416 44.30 9.27 -26.49
N LYS A 417 45.18 8.78 -27.37
CA LYS A 417 45.98 9.59 -28.29
C LYS A 417 45.66 9.25 -29.75
N PRO A 418 45.48 10.26 -30.63
CA PRO A 418 45.32 9.99 -32.05
C PRO A 418 46.54 9.25 -32.60
N GLY A 419 46.30 8.11 -33.26
CA GLY A 419 47.35 7.39 -33.97
C GLY A 419 47.77 8.10 -35.26
N THR A 420 48.98 7.81 -35.75
CA THR A 420 49.51 8.33 -37.02
C THR A 420 49.43 7.32 -38.17
N ALA A 421 48.78 6.17 -37.96
CA ALA A 421 48.70 5.11 -38.97
C ALA A 421 47.67 5.49 -40.04
N ASP A 422 48.07 5.35 -41.31
CA ASP A 422 47.22 5.51 -42.49
C ASP A 422 47.09 4.17 -43.25
N ASP A 423 46.41 4.20 -44.39
CA ASP A 423 46.23 3.03 -45.25
C ASP A 423 47.57 2.49 -45.77
N ILE A 424 48.55 3.34 -46.04
CA ILE A 424 49.89 2.92 -46.50
C ILE A 424 50.60 2.12 -45.41
N VAL A 425 50.55 2.57 -44.16
CA VAL A 425 51.12 1.87 -43.01
C VAL A 425 50.40 0.55 -42.77
N ALA A 426 49.07 0.52 -42.85
CA ALA A 426 48.26 -0.69 -42.69
C ALA A 426 48.61 -1.75 -43.76
N GLY A 427 48.68 -1.34 -45.03
CA GLY A 427 49.06 -2.23 -46.13
C GLY A 427 50.49 -2.76 -45.99
N ARG A 428 51.44 -1.91 -45.57
CA ARG A 428 52.82 -2.35 -45.29
C ARG A 428 52.88 -3.36 -44.15
N PHE A 429 52.13 -3.11 -43.08
CA PHE A 429 52.04 -4.01 -41.93
C PHE A 429 51.50 -5.38 -42.36
N LEU A 430 50.36 -5.43 -43.05
CA LEU A 430 49.75 -6.69 -43.46
C LEU A 430 50.60 -7.48 -44.46
N ARG A 431 51.31 -6.82 -45.37
CA ARG A 431 52.31 -7.50 -46.22
C ARG A 431 53.42 -8.11 -45.38
N GLY A 432 53.95 -7.36 -44.42
CA GLY A 432 54.97 -7.87 -43.50
C GLY A 432 54.49 -9.03 -42.62
N VAL A 433 53.21 -9.07 -42.27
CA VAL A 433 52.57 -10.21 -41.58
C VAL A 433 52.43 -11.39 -42.53
N ALA A 434 51.91 -11.18 -43.73
CA ALA A 434 51.75 -12.22 -44.75
C ALA A 434 53.08 -12.89 -45.09
N ASP A 435 54.14 -12.11 -45.32
CA ASP A 435 55.49 -12.60 -45.60
C ASP A 435 56.01 -13.51 -44.47
N ARG A 436 55.79 -13.12 -43.20
CA ARG A 436 56.22 -13.89 -42.02
C ARG A 436 55.40 -15.17 -41.81
N LEU A 437 54.14 -15.17 -42.24
CA LEU A 437 53.26 -16.33 -42.22
C LEU A 437 53.46 -17.24 -43.45
N GLY A 438 54.33 -16.86 -44.40
CA GLY A 438 54.55 -17.60 -45.64
C GLY A 438 53.39 -17.50 -46.63
N LEU A 439 52.54 -16.49 -46.49
CA LEU A 439 51.42 -16.21 -47.38
C LEU A 439 51.88 -15.36 -48.57
N LYS A 440 51.32 -15.62 -49.75
CA LYS A 440 51.64 -14.85 -50.95
C LYS A 440 51.11 -13.40 -50.83
N PRO A 441 51.84 -12.39 -51.33
CA PRO A 441 51.41 -10.99 -51.28
C PRO A 441 50.08 -10.70 -51.97
N GLU A 442 49.65 -11.54 -52.92
CA GLU A 442 48.36 -11.43 -53.63
C GLU A 442 47.14 -11.54 -52.72
N PHE A 443 47.30 -12.10 -51.51
CA PHE A 443 46.24 -12.19 -50.51
C PHE A 443 46.12 -10.93 -49.63
N VAL A 444 46.99 -9.93 -49.83
CA VAL A 444 46.88 -8.62 -49.18
C VAL A 444 46.44 -7.60 -50.22
N PHE A 445 45.18 -7.23 -50.20
CA PHE A 445 44.58 -6.32 -51.18
C PHE A 445 43.81 -5.20 -50.49
N PRO A 446 43.79 -3.98 -51.06
CA PRO A 446 43.04 -2.88 -50.47
C PRO A 446 41.53 -3.17 -50.45
N GLY A 447 40.91 -2.87 -49.31
CA GLY A 447 39.46 -2.82 -49.14
C GLY A 447 38.92 -1.41 -49.44
N TYR A 448 37.78 -1.38 -50.11
CA TYR A 448 37.08 -0.15 -50.49
C TYR A 448 35.65 -0.17 -49.94
N GLU A 449 35.04 1.00 -49.82
CA GLU A 449 33.61 1.11 -49.56
C GLU A 449 32.82 0.52 -50.74
N ASP A 450 31.82 -0.32 -50.44
CA ASP A 450 31.00 -0.94 -51.47
C ASP A 450 29.95 0.06 -51.99
N VAL A 451 30.29 0.74 -53.08
CA VAL A 451 29.41 1.70 -53.76
C VAL A 451 28.09 1.05 -54.19
N PHE A 452 28.11 -0.21 -54.61
CA PHE A 452 26.92 -0.90 -55.07
C PHE A 452 25.99 -1.30 -53.92
N TYR A 453 26.53 -1.59 -52.74
CA TYR A 453 25.74 -1.77 -51.52
C TYR A 453 24.95 -0.49 -51.18
N TYR A 454 25.59 0.68 -51.21
CA TYR A 454 24.93 1.95 -50.91
C TYR A 454 23.88 2.33 -51.97
N MET A 455 24.17 2.13 -53.26
CA MET A 455 23.20 2.35 -54.36
C MET A 455 22.03 1.35 -54.32
N TRP A 456 22.29 0.09 -53.94
CA TRP A 456 21.25 -0.93 -53.77
C TRP A 456 20.34 -0.61 -52.58
N ARG A 457 20.90 -0.10 -51.47
CA ARG A 457 20.14 0.36 -50.29
C ARG A 457 19.24 1.56 -50.63
N GLU A 458 19.73 2.52 -51.39
CA GLU A 458 18.96 3.69 -51.88
C GLU A 458 17.79 3.27 -52.79
N ARG A 459 18.00 2.29 -53.69
CA ARG A 459 16.96 1.78 -54.61
C ARG A 459 15.90 0.90 -53.95
N ARG A 460 16.06 0.54 -52.68
CA ARG A 460 15.16 -0.39 -51.96
C ARG A 460 14.27 0.31 -50.94
N LEU A 461 13.89 1.56 -51.17
CA LEU A 461 12.74 2.16 -50.50
C LEU A 461 11.45 1.55 -51.11
N PRO A 462 10.65 0.78 -50.35
CA PRO A 462 9.29 0.43 -50.77
C PRO A 462 8.53 1.72 -51.12
N SER A 463 7.52 1.64 -51.99
CA SER A 463 6.63 2.76 -52.36
C SER A 463 5.90 3.44 -51.19
N ASN A 464 6.13 2.97 -49.96
CA ASN A 464 5.43 3.32 -48.73
C ASN A 464 6.40 3.81 -47.65
N VAL A 465 7.69 3.97 -47.98
CA VAL A 465 8.71 4.45 -47.05
C VAL A 465 9.13 5.84 -47.48
N ASP A 466 9.01 6.77 -46.53
CA ASP A 466 9.37 8.17 -46.69
C ASP A 466 10.85 8.27 -47.16
N PRO A 467 11.17 9.02 -48.22
CA PRO A 467 12.56 9.30 -48.62
C PRO A 467 13.45 9.88 -47.50
N PHE A 468 12.88 10.33 -46.38
CA PHE A 468 13.59 10.73 -45.16
C PHE A 468 13.94 9.57 -44.20
N ASP A 469 13.55 8.32 -44.49
CA ASP A 469 13.79 7.10 -43.68
C ASP A 469 15.02 6.28 -44.14
N ALA A 470 15.96 6.91 -44.85
CA ALA A 470 17.34 6.54 -44.59
C ALA A 470 17.58 7.00 -43.16
N ARG A 471 17.84 6.11 -42.17
CA ARG A 471 18.08 6.41 -40.75
C ARG A 471 19.09 7.56 -40.52
N LEU A 472 18.69 8.78 -40.85
CA LEU A 472 19.45 10.02 -40.78
C LEU A 472 19.14 10.70 -39.46
N ASP A 473 18.04 10.32 -38.81
CA ASP A 473 17.72 10.56 -37.41
C ASP A 473 18.74 9.94 -36.45
N ASP A 474 19.37 8.81 -36.82
CA ASP A 474 20.50 8.22 -36.10
C ASP A 474 21.80 9.04 -36.31
N PRO A 475 22.32 9.71 -35.26
CA PRO A 475 23.53 10.54 -35.37
C PRO A 475 24.76 9.76 -35.87
N MET A 476 24.87 8.46 -35.55
CA MET A 476 26.03 7.64 -35.91
C MET A 476 26.05 7.28 -37.40
N GLU A 477 24.90 6.95 -38.00
CA GLU A 477 24.82 6.71 -39.46
C GLU A 477 25.06 8.00 -40.24
N ARG A 478 24.58 9.14 -39.73
CA ARG A 478 24.84 10.45 -40.34
C ARG A 478 26.34 10.76 -40.34
N GLU A 479 27.03 10.57 -39.23
CA GLU A 479 28.48 10.78 -39.12
C GLU A 479 29.26 9.82 -40.02
N ARG A 480 28.87 8.55 -40.06
CA ARG A 480 29.47 7.55 -40.94
C ARG A 480 29.34 7.92 -42.41
N LEU A 481 28.14 8.30 -42.86
CA LEU A 481 27.90 8.72 -44.25
C LEU A 481 28.70 9.99 -44.58
N MET A 482 28.71 10.99 -43.70
CA MET A 482 29.56 12.18 -43.87
C MET A 482 31.02 11.80 -44.04
N LYS A 483 31.55 10.88 -43.23
CA LYS A 483 32.93 10.40 -43.34
C LYS A 483 33.20 9.70 -44.68
N VAL A 484 32.31 8.80 -45.11
CA VAL A 484 32.45 8.07 -46.38
C VAL A 484 32.43 9.02 -47.58
N PHE A 485 31.50 9.97 -47.62
CA PHE A 485 31.41 10.94 -48.71
C PHE A 485 32.55 11.98 -48.69
N THR A 486 33.07 12.33 -47.51
CA THR A 486 34.22 13.25 -47.37
C THR A 486 35.55 12.58 -47.75
N GLN A 487 35.73 11.29 -47.42
CA GLN A 487 36.95 10.55 -47.74
C GLN A 487 37.01 10.10 -49.21
N GLY A 488 35.86 9.97 -49.86
CA GLY A 488 35.72 9.57 -51.26
C GLY A 488 35.66 8.06 -51.43
N LEU A 489 34.66 7.58 -52.16
CA LEU A 489 34.35 6.15 -52.34
C LEU A 489 35.45 5.33 -53.05
N GLY A 490 36.36 6.00 -53.77
CA GLY A 490 37.50 5.35 -54.44
C GLY A 490 38.77 5.26 -53.57
N LYS A 491 38.72 5.75 -52.32
CA LYS A 491 39.85 5.70 -51.41
C LYS A 491 39.89 4.35 -50.68
N VAL A 492 41.10 3.87 -50.42
CA VAL A 492 41.31 2.66 -49.61
C VAL A 492 40.83 2.94 -48.18
N SER A 493 39.87 2.14 -47.72
CA SER A 493 39.31 2.21 -46.35
C SER A 493 40.03 1.26 -45.38
N GLY A 494 40.71 0.25 -45.91
CA GLY A 494 41.42 -0.79 -45.15
C GLY A 494 42.15 -1.76 -46.09
N TYR A 495 42.69 -2.85 -45.54
CA TYR A 495 43.38 -3.92 -46.27
C TYR A 495 43.01 -5.28 -45.69
#